data_AF-A0A9W6H867-F1
#
_entry.id   AF-A0A9W6H867-F1
#
_cell.length_a   1.000
_cell.length_b   1.000
_cell.length_c   1.000
_cell.angle_alpha   90.00
_cell.angle_beta   90.00
_cell.angle_gamma   90.00
#
_symmetry.space_group_name_H-M   'P 1'
#
loop_
_entity.id
_entity.type
_entity.pdbx_description
1 polymer ?
#
loop_
_entity_poly.entity_id
_entity_poly.type
_entity_poly.pdbx_seq_one_letter_code
_entity_poly.pdbx_strand_id
1 'polypeptide(L)' 'MDDLTGTSGERMRRLAALEAEALEAEWLLRQLQLVLEAWAADQKALDIDAEGREDF' A
#
# COMPACT_ATOMS: atom_id res chain seq x y z
N MET A 1 -10.44 13.03 6.06
CA MET A 1 -9.95 11.75 6.60
C MET A 1 -8.49 11.57 6.21
N ASP A 2 -7.65 11.17 7.16
CA ASP A 2 -6.21 10.97 6.92
C ASP A 2 -5.95 9.74 6.03
N ASP A 3 -4.80 9.72 5.36
CA ASP A 3 -4.40 8.59 4.52
C ASP A 3 -3.89 7.40 5.34
N LEU A 4 -4.15 6.20 4.82
CA LEU A 4 -3.66 4.93 5.34
C LEU A 4 -2.18 4.77 4.96
N THR A 5 -1.31 5.32 5.79
CA THR A 5 0.14 5.26 5.64
C THR A 5 0.79 4.22 6.56
N GLY A 6 2.04 3.87 6.27
CA GLY A 6 2.84 2.92 7.05
C GLY A 6 2.91 1.52 6.44
N THR A 7 3.26 0.55 7.29
CA THR A 7 3.36 -0.87 6.92
C THR A 7 1.97 -1.45 6.55
N SER A 8 1.95 -2.56 5.82
CA SER A 8 0.70 -3.26 5.46
C SER A 8 -0.16 -3.56 6.70
N GLY A 9 0.46 -3.99 7.81
CA GLY A 9 -0.24 -4.25 9.07
C GLY A 9 -0.81 -3.00 9.75
N GLU A 10 -0.16 -1.84 9.64
CA GLU A 10 -0.69 -0.58 10.15
C GLU A 10 -1.89 -0.09 9.32
N ARG A 11 -1.81 -0.19 7.99
CA ARG A 11 -2.92 0.16 7.09
C ARG A 11 -4.14 -0.70 7.37
N MET A 12 -3.95 -2.01 7.54
CA MET A 12 -5.04 -2.95 7.87
C MET A 12 -5.72 -2.61 9.21
N ARG A 13 -4.93 -2.32 10.25
CA ARG A 13 -5.47 -1.94 11.57
C ARG A 13 -6.26 -0.63 11.51
N ARG A 14 -5.75 0.37 10.79
CA ARG A 14 -6.44 1.66 10.61
C ARG A 14 -7.71 1.51 9.78
N LEU A 15 -7.69 0.70 8.71
CA LEU A 15 -8.87 0.42 7.91
C LEU A 15 -9.97 -0.27 8.72
N ALA A 16 -9.61 -1.25 9.54
CA ALA A 16 -10.56 -1.94 10.43
C ALA A 16 -11.20 -0.99 11.47
N ALA A 17 -10.48 0.05 11.90
CA ALA A 17 -11.03 1.06 12.82
C ALA A 17 -12.08 1.97 12.14
N LEU A 18 -12.11 2.03 10.81
CA LEU A 18 -13.02 2.87 10.02
C LEU A 18 -14.33 2.17 9.65
N GLU A 19 -14.51 0.89 9.98
CA GLU A 19 -15.62 0.04 9.53
C GLU A 19 -17.03 0.53 9.98
N ALA A 20 -17.09 1.51 10.90
CA ALA A 20 -18.33 2.13 11.37
C ALA A 20 -18.70 3.45 10.66
N GLU A 21 -17.85 3.99 9.79
CA GLU A 21 -18.06 5.29 9.13
C GLU A 21 -18.45 5.14 7.65
N ALA A 22 -19.32 6.04 7.16
CA ALA A 22 -19.58 6.15 5.74
C ALA A 22 -18.36 6.80 5.06
N LEU A 23 -17.55 5.99 4.37
CA LEU A 23 -16.33 6.45 3.72
C LEU A 23 -16.63 7.13 2.38
N GLU A 24 -15.98 8.27 2.15
CA GLU A 24 -16.10 9.00 0.90
C GLU A 24 -15.43 8.22 -0.25
N ALA A 25 -16.11 8.13 -1.40
CA ALA A 25 -15.61 7.39 -2.56
C ALA A 25 -14.27 7.93 -3.10
N GLU A 26 -14.07 9.25 -3.05
CA GLU A 26 -12.81 9.89 -3.45
C GLU A 26 -11.66 9.49 -2.52
N TRP A 27 -11.92 9.44 -1.21
CA TRP A 27 -10.94 9.00 -0.24
C TRP A 27 -10.54 7.53 -0.46
N LEU A 28 -11.52 6.64 -0.72
CA LEU A 28 -11.27 5.22 -1.04
C LEU A 28 -10.41 5.06 -2.29
N LEU A 29 -10.72 5.82 -3.35
CA LEU A 29 -9.92 5.80 -4.59
C LEU A 29 -8.47 6.22 -4.31
N ARG A 30 -8.28 7.28 -3.51
CA ARG A 30 -6.95 7.73 -3.10
C ARG A 30 -6.19 6.66 -2.32
N GLN A 31 -6.85 5.95 -1.39
CA GLN A 31 -6.20 4.85 -0.66
C GLN A 31 -5.77 3.71 -1.59
N LEU A 32 -6.60 3.38 -2.59
CA LEU A 32 -6.27 2.34 -3.57
C LEU A 32 -5.06 2.74 -4.41
N GLN A 33 -5.00 3.98 -4.88
CA GLN A 33 -3.86 4.50 -5.64
C GLN A 33 -2.56 4.38 -4.84
N LEU A 34 -2.56 4.84 -3.58
CA LEU A 34 -1.40 4.76 -2.69
C LEU A 34 -0.92 3.32 -2.45
N VAL A 35 -1.84 2.35 -2.35
CA VAL A 35 -1.48 0.94 -2.19
C VAL A 35 -0.88 0.37 -3.46
N LEU A 36 -1.44 0.68 -4.63
CA LEU A 36 -0.91 0.22 -5.91
C LEU A 36 0.48 0.79 -6.21
N GLU A 37 0.72 2.06 -5.90
CA GLU A 37 2.04 2.69 -6.04
C GLU A 37 3.08 2.06 -5.12
N ALA A 38 2.73 1.84 -3.85
CA ALA A 38 3.62 1.16 -2.90
C ALA A 38 3.96 -0.27 -3.36
N TRP A 39 2.95 -1.00 -3.86
CA TRP A 39 3.16 -2.36 -4.34
C TRP A 39 4.04 -2.40 -5.60
N ALA A 40 3.86 -1.47 -6.54
CA ALA A 40 4.72 -1.36 -7.71
C ALA A 40 6.19 -1.06 -7.34
N ALA A 41 6.41 -0.23 -6.32
CA ALA A 41 7.75 0.05 -5.81
C ALA A 41 8.40 -1.19 -5.19
N ASP A 42 7.64 -1.96 -4.39
CA ASP A 42 8.11 -3.21 -3.80
C ASP A 42 8.43 -4.28 -4.86
N GLN A 43 7.60 -4.41 -5.91
CA GLN A 43 7.86 -5.31 -7.03
C GLN A 43 9.17 -4.95 -7.74
N LYS A 44 9.38 -3.67 -8.04
CA LYS A 44 10.62 -3.21 -8.67
C LYS A 44 11.85 -3.50 -7.82
N ALA A 45 11.74 -3.39 -6.49
CA ALA A 45 12.83 -3.72 -5.59
C ALA A 45 13.17 -5.22 -5.62
N LEU A 46 12.15 -6.08 -5.67
CA LEU A 46 12.33 -7.53 -5.77
C LEU A 46 12.95 -7.95 -7.10
N ASP A 47 12.58 -7.31 -8.21
CA ASP A 47 13.17 -7.57 -9.52
C ASP A 47 14.67 -7.22 -9.54
N ILE A 48 15.05 -6.06 -8.99
CA ILE A 48 16.47 -5.66 -8.86
C ILE A 48 17.25 -6.66 -7.99
N ASP A 49 16.69 -7.11 -6.87
CA ASP A 49 17.31 -8.09 -5.98
C ASP A 49 17.42 -9.50 -6.60
N ALA A 50 16.58 -9.81 -7.59
CA ALA A 50 16.65 -11.05 -8.36
C ALA A 50 17.76 -10.97 -9.42
N GLU A 51 17.80 -9.89 -10.22
CA GLU A 51 18.86 -9.65 -11.22
C GLU A 51 20.26 -9.65 -10.57
N GLY A 52 20.42 -8.98 -9.43
CA GLY A 52 21.70 -8.94 -8.71
C GLY A 52 22.18 -10.28 -8.15
N ARG A 53 21.31 -11.30 -8.09
CA ARG A 53 21.69 -12.68 -7.70
C ARG A 53 22.04 -13.57 -8.88
N GLU A 54 21.60 -13.25 -10.09
CA GLU A 54 21.90 -14.00 -11.31
C GLU A 54 23.27 -13.62 -11.91
N ASP A 55 23.81 -12.45 -11.54
CA ASP A 55 25.13 -11.96 -11.98
C ASP A 55 26.34 -12.55 -11.21
N PHE A 56 26.13 -13.46 -10.25
CA PHE A 56 27.18 -14.11 -9.43
C PHE A 56 27.44 -15.58 -9.79
#